data_AF-A0A9X7SYI6-F1
#
_entry.id   AF-A0A9X7SYI6-F1
#
_cell.length_a   1.000
_cell.length_b   1.000
_cell.length_c   1.000
_cell.angle_alpha   90.00
_cell.angle_beta   90.00
_cell.angle_gamma   90.00
#
_symmetry.space_group_name_H-M   'P 1'
#
loop_
_entity.id
_entity.type
_entity.pdbx_description
1 polymer ?
#
loop_
_entity_poly.entity_id
_entity_poly.type
_entity_poly.pdbx_seq_one_letter_code
_entity_poly.pdbx_strand_id
1 'polypeptide(L)' 'MGDNIFLLTNGSDETSVHQKQLTESPLWKTIPAVQQGRVYTLDSKFNFDDPITLDMLLDEIVQIMAGAGKADKK' A
#
# COMPACT_ATOMS: atom_id res chain seq x y z
N MET A 1 -1.25 -10.59 -14.53
CA MET A 1 -0.34 -9.93 -13.57
C MET A 1 -1.11 -8.75 -12.98
N GLY A 2 -0.94 -8.44 -11.69
CA GLY A 2 -1.64 -7.31 -11.08
C GLY A 2 -1.04 -5.98 -11.53
N ASP A 3 -1.90 -5.00 -11.82
CA ASP A 3 -1.47 -3.68 -12.28
C ASP A 3 -1.14 -2.70 -11.14
N ASN A 4 -1.66 -2.95 -9.94
CA ASN A 4 -1.49 -2.13 -8.74
C ASN A 4 -1.03 -3.00 -7.56
N ILE A 5 -0.27 -2.43 -6.63
CA ILE A 5 0.12 -3.07 -5.37
C ILE A 5 -0.39 -2.23 -4.20
N PHE A 6 -1.08 -2.87 -3.25
CA PHE A 6 -1.42 -2.30 -1.96
C PHE A 6 -0.57 -2.99 -0.90
N LEU A 7 0.40 -2.26 -0.32
CA LEU A 7 1.31 -2.76 0.69
C LEU A 7 0.79 -2.38 2.08
N LEU A 8 0.39 -3.37 2.86
CA LEU A 8 0.00 -3.15 4.25
C LEU A 8 1.24 -3.03 5.13
N THR A 9 1.29 -1.99 5.97
CA THR A 9 2.39 -1.77 6.92
C THR A 9 1.87 -1.30 8.27
N ASN A 10 2.72 -1.41 9.30
CA ASN A 10 2.52 -0.74 10.57
C ASN A 10 3.79 0.00 10.97
N GLY A 11 3.69 0.93 11.91
CA GLY A 11 4.82 1.74 12.35
C GLY A 11 5.81 1.02 13.27
N SER A 12 5.79 -0.32 13.37
CA SER A 12 6.77 -1.03 14.18
C SER A 12 8.15 -1.02 13.51
N ASP A 13 9.21 -1.06 14.33
CA ASP A 13 10.59 -1.11 13.83
C ASP A 13 10.84 -2.35 12.98
N GLU A 14 10.31 -3.50 13.40
CA GLU A 14 10.41 -4.76 12.67
C GLU A 14 9.78 -4.67 11.28
N THR A 15 8.54 -4.18 11.19
CA THR A 15 7.85 -4.02 9.91
C THR A 15 8.59 -3.03 9.01
N SER A 16 9.10 -1.94 9.58
CA SER A 16 9.87 -0.94 8.85
C SER A 16 11.16 -1.53 8.24
N VAL A 17 11.87 -2.37 8.99
CA VAL A 17 13.07 -3.07 8.51
C VAL A 17 12.72 -4.02 7.37
N HIS A 18 11.68 -4.84 7.52
CA HIS A 18 11.28 -5.80 6.48
C HIS A 18 10.70 -5.12 5.24
N GLN A 19 9.91 -4.06 5.40
CA GLN A 19 9.43 -3.24 4.29
C GLN A 19 10.60 -2.67 3.50
N LYS A 20 11.62 -2.13 4.18
CA LYS A 20 12.82 -1.60 3.53
C LYS A 20 13.56 -2.69 2.75
N GLN A 21 13.81 -3.83 3.38
CA GLN A 21 14.46 -4.98 2.72
C GLN A 21 13.70 -5.45 1.46
N LEU A 22 12.37 -5.55 1.55
CA LEU A 22 11.51 -5.91 0.43
C LEU A 22 11.62 -4.89 -0.70
N THR A 23 11.39 -3.61 -0.39
CA THR A 23 11.30 -2.53 -1.38
C THR A 23 12.65 -2.15 -2.01
N GLU A 24 13.76 -2.41 -1.32
CA GLU A 24 15.11 -2.24 -1.85
C GLU A 24 15.59 -3.41 -2.72
N SER A 25 14.94 -4.58 -2.62
CA SER A 25 15.36 -5.79 -3.33
C SER A 25 15.34 -5.62 -4.86
N PRO A 26 16.27 -6.26 -5.59
CA PRO A 26 16.27 -6.22 -7.06
C PRO A 26 14.97 -6.77 -7.66
N LEU A 27 14.39 -7.83 -7.05
CA LEU A 27 13.16 -8.45 -7.53
C LEU A 27 11.96 -7.51 -7.42
N TRP A 28 11.82 -6.79 -6.30
CA TRP A 28 10.74 -5.81 -6.16
C TRP A 28 10.75 -4.77 -7.27
N LYS A 29 11.95 -4.29 -7.63
CA LYS A 29 12.17 -3.28 -8.68
C LYS A 29 11.89 -3.79 -10.10
N THR A 30 11.72 -5.10 -10.33
CA THR A 30 11.32 -5.63 -11.64
C THR A 30 9.82 -5.67 -11.85
N ILE A 31 9.02 -5.46 -10.81
CA ILE A 31 7.55 -5.56 -10.90
C ILE A 31 6.99 -4.37 -11.69
N PRO A 32 6.18 -4.57 -12.74
CA PRO A 32 5.67 -3.47 -13.57
C PRO A 32 4.91 -2.41 -12.78
N ALA A 33 4.09 -2.80 -11.80
CA ALA A 33 3.36 -1.86 -10.93
C ALA A 33 4.31 -0.96 -10.11
N VAL A 34 5.45 -1.50 -9.65
CA VAL A 34 6.49 -0.73 -8.93
C VAL A 34 7.14 0.27 -9.88
N GLN A 35 7.53 -0.17 -11.08
CA GLN A 35 8.16 0.69 -12.09
C GLN A 35 7.25 1.82 -12.58
N GLN A 36 5.93 1.58 -12.56
CA GLN A 36 4.91 2.54 -13.00
C GLN A 36 4.38 3.41 -11.85
N GLY A 37 4.97 3.32 -10.64
CA GLY A 37 4.58 4.14 -9.49
C GLY A 37 3.20 3.79 -8.91
N ARG A 38 2.69 2.59 -9.17
CA ARG A 38 1.37 2.11 -8.74
C ARG A 38 1.48 1.22 -7.51
N VAL A 39 2.17 1.74 -6.50
CA VAL A 39 2.32 1.12 -5.18
C VAL A 39 1.73 2.07 -4.15
N TYR A 40 0.79 1.56 -3.36
CA TYR A 40 0.07 2.31 -2.34
C TYR A 40 0.29 1.66 -0.99
N THR A 41 0.72 2.43 -0.01
CA THR A 41 0.92 1.92 1.35
C THR A 41 -0.32 2.20 2.18
N LEU A 42 -0.84 1.16 2.82
CA LEU A 42 -2.02 1.23 3.69
C LEU A 42 -1.66 0.75 5.10
N ASP A 43 -2.47 1.14 6.07
CA ASP A 43 -2.33 0.67 7.44
C ASP A 43 -2.73 -0.83 7.55
N SER A 44 -1.94 -1.60 8.31
CA SER A 44 -2.18 -3.03 8.55
C SER A 44 -3.53 -3.36 9.20
N LYS A 45 -4.24 -2.37 9.76
CA LYS A 45 -5.61 -2.52 10.25
C LYS A 45 -6.58 -3.04 9.17
N PHE A 46 -6.25 -2.89 7.89
CA PHE A 46 -7.07 -3.39 6.79
C PHE A 46 -6.90 -4.90 6.54
N ASN A 47 -6.12 -5.60 7.36
CA ASN A 47 -5.90 -7.06 7.25
C ASN A 47 -6.96 -7.89 8.01
N PHE A 48 -8.15 -7.33 8.27
CA PHE A 48 -9.29 -8.04 8.84
C PHE A 48 -10.42 -8.15 7.81
N ASP A 49 -11.12 -9.27 7.84
CA ASP A 49 -12.22 -9.58 6.91
C ASP A 49 -13.60 -9.30 7.52
N ASP A 50 -13.67 -8.59 8.65
CA ASP A 50 -14.95 -8.23 9.24
C ASP A 50 -15.68 -7.17 8.39
N PRO A 51 -17.02 -7.15 8.41
CA PRO A 51 -17.79 -6.26 7.53
C PRO A 51 -17.45 -4.78 7.69
N ILE A 52 -17.04 -4.33 8.88
CA ILE A 52 -16.70 -2.93 9.14
C ILE A 52 -15.35 -2.61 8.48
N THR A 53 -14.35 -3.47 8.66
CA THR A 53 -13.03 -3.28 8.03
C THR A 53 -13.12 -3.32 6.51
N LEU A 54 -13.92 -4.22 5.94
CA LEU A 54 -14.12 -4.30 4.49
C LEU A 54 -14.79 -3.03 3.92
N ASP A 55 -15.80 -2.49 4.62
CA ASP A 55 -16.48 -1.25 4.22
C ASP A 55 -15.48 -0.06 4.21
N MET A 56 -14.68 0.07 5.28
CA MET A 56 -13.63 1.09 5.36
C MET A 56 -12.55 0.92 4.28
N LEU A 57 -12.17 -0.32 3.97
CA LEU A 57 -11.17 -0.60 2.93
C LEU A 57 -11.68 -0.23 1.53
N LEU A 58 -12.97 -0.46 1.26
CA LEU A 58 -13.60 -0.08 0.00
C LEU A 58 -13.52 1.45 -0.18
N ASP A 59 -13.86 2.22 0.86
CA ASP A 59 -13.75 3.68 0.83
C ASP A 59 -12.30 4.15 0.56
N GLU A 60 -11.33 3.56 1.26
CA GLU A 60 -9.90 3.89 1.11
C GLU A 60 -9.41 3.62 -0.32
N ILE A 61 -9.74 2.44 -0.88
CA ILE A 61 -9.36 2.07 -2.25
C ILE A 61 -10.00 3.03 -3.25
N VAL A 62 -11.27 3.40 -3.07
CA VAL A 62 -11.96 4.36 -3.96
C VAL A 62 -11.25 5.72 -3.91
N GLN A 63 -10.86 6.21 -2.74
CA GLN A 63 -10.14 7.48 -2.62
C GLN A 63 -8.79 7.47 -3.36
N ILE A 64 -8.01 6.40 -3.18
CA ILE A 64 -6.72 6.22 -3.85
C ILE A 64 -6.89 6.16 -5.38
N MET A 65 -7.85 5.36 -5.85
CA MET A 65 -8.03 5.07 -7.27
C MET A 65 -8.73 6.21 -8.03
N ALA A 66 -9.57 7.00 -7.36
CA ALA A 66 -10.23 8.16 -7.96
C ALA A 66 -9.31 9.39 -8.12
N GLY A 67 -8.05 9.31 -7.66
CA GLY A 67 -7.06 10.39 -7.80
C GLY A 67 -7.24 11.56 -6.82
N ALA A 68 -7.93 11.34 -5.70
CA ALA A 68 -8.19 12.37 -4.70
C ALA A 68 -6.97 12.60 -3.79
N GLY A 69 -6.04 13.46 -4.26
CA GLY A 69 -5.29 14.35 -3.36
C GLY A 69 -3.76 14.31 -3.46
N LYS A 70 -3.19 15.18 -4.29
CA LYS A 70 -1.90 15.79 -3.94
C LYS A 70 -2.04 16.47 -2.56
N ALA A 71 -1.39 15.94 -1.54
CA ALA A 71 -1.06 16.65 -0.30
C ALA A 71 0.13 15.92 0.34
N ASP A 72 1.35 16.18 -0.11
CA ASP A 72 2.22 17.15 0.58
C ASP A 72 1.47 17.95 1.67
N LYS A 73 1.35 17.36 2.86
CA LYS A 73 1.30 18.14 4.10
C LYS A 73 2.72 18.24 4.64
N LYS A 74 3.23 19.45 4.43
CA LYS A 74 4.45 20.06 4.98
C LYS A 74 4.64 19.80 6.48
#